data_AF-A0A964U836-F1
#
_entry.id   AF-A0A964U836-F1
#
_cell.length_a   1.000
_cell.length_b   1.000
_cell.length_c   1.000
_cell.angle_alpha   90.00
_cell.angle_beta   90.00
_cell.angle_gamma   90.00
#
_symmetry.space_group_name_H-M   'P 1'
#
loop_
_entity.id
_entity.type
_entity.pdbx_description
1 polymer ?
#
loop_
_entity_poly.entity_id
_entity_poly.type
_entity_poly.pdbx_seq_one_letter_code
_entity_poly.pdbx_strand_id
1 'polypeptide(L)'
;TTRRLRIMWGHHLLDDVVAGRYHSMVCAVNPEDNERGIIGRLAQLLPTCHWSIRSITDYARQFATQQRVTVLRYDMDVVEVLAILRPAKQDHLTLDNLSHGFQMVSEMIRRKTERRPTASVSFLGSARNPLVESEGGPEPSYETVLRTMHEAGFAGDVYPAPWMWEMGDTALFARYPFPASLEKMREGGY
;
A
#
# COMPACT_ATOMS: atom_id res chain seq x y z
N THR A 1 -18.87 8.18 -11.51
CA THR A 1 -17.43 8.39 -11.79
C THR A 1 -16.71 7.08 -11.58
N THR A 2 -16.15 6.48 -12.63
CA THR A 2 -15.43 5.19 -12.54
C THR A 2 -14.16 5.37 -11.72
N ARG A 3 -14.04 4.68 -10.57
CA ARG A 3 -12.84 4.71 -9.73
C ARG A 3 -11.67 4.10 -10.50
N ARG A 4 -10.52 4.77 -10.49
CA ARG A 4 -9.30 4.31 -11.15
C ARG A 4 -8.12 4.51 -10.21
N LEU A 5 -7.19 3.56 -10.24
CA LEU A 5 -5.87 3.70 -9.63
C LEU A 5 -4.93 4.34 -10.65
N ARG A 6 -4.08 5.27 -10.21
CA ARG A 6 -2.97 5.78 -11.02
C ARG A 6 -1.69 5.07 -10.58
N ILE A 7 -0.91 4.59 -11.53
CA ILE A 7 0.31 3.84 -11.26
C ILE A 7 1.50 4.78 -11.46
N MET A 8 2.30 4.95 -10.41
CA MET A 8 3.35 5.98 -10.33
C MET A 8 4.73 5.40 -10.71
N TRP A 9 4.89 5.00 -11.97
CA TRP A 9 6.14 4.46 -12.50
C TRP A 9 7.28 5.49 -12.45
N GLY A 10 8.44 5.11 -11.92
CA GLY A 10 9.62 5.97 -11.87
C GLY A 10 9.50 7.20 -10.94
N HIS A 11 8.47 7.26 -10.10
CA HIS A 11 8.27 8.34 -9.13
C HIS A 11 8.76 7.92 -7.74
N HIS A 12 9.36 8.85 -7.00
CA HIS A 12 9.85 8.62 -5.65
C HIS A 12 8.81 9.02 -4.61
N LEU A 13 8.16 8.02 -4.00
CA LEU A 13 7.09 8.25 -3.01
C LEU A 13 7.51 9.17 -1.85
N LEU A 14 8.70 8.96 -1.28
CA LEU A 14 9.16 9.72 -0.13
C LEU A 14 9.27 11.21 -0.47
N ASP A 15 9.81 11.55 -1.63
CA ASP A 15 9.95 12.93 -2.10
C ASP A 15 8.57 13.57 -2.32
N ASP A 16 7.63 12.82 -2.90
CA ASP A 16 6.27 13.30 -3.14
C ASP A 16 5.50 13.54 -1.83
N VAL A 17 5.69 12.69 -0.82
CA VAL A 17 5.12 12.86 0.53
C VAL A 17 5.72 14.08 1.22
N VAL A 18 7.06 14.22 1.22
CA VAL A 18 7.74 15.36 1.83
C VAL A 18 7.37 16.67 1.15
N ALA A 19 7.14 16.65 -0.17
CA ALA A 19 6.63 17.78 -0.94
C ALA A 19 5.14 18.11 -0.68
N GLY A 20 4.46 17.38 0.20
CA GLY A 20 3.06 17.62 0.58
C GLY A 20 2.04 17.25 -0.49
N ARG A 21 2.40 16.39 -1.47
CA ARG A 21 1.49 16.00 -2.56
C ARG A 21 0.36 15.09 -2.07
N TYR A 22 0.57 14.38 -0.96
CA TYR A 22 -0.39 13.45 -0.38
C TYR A 22 -0.71 13.85 1.05
N HIS A 23 -2.00 13.81 1.37
CA HIS A 23 -2.45 14.01 2.75
C HIS A 23 -2.61 12.67 3.48
N SER A 24 -2.69 11.57 2.73
CA SER A 24 -2.73 10.24 3.31
C SER A 24 -1.91 9.27 2.48
N MET A 25 -1.30 8.30 3.16
CA MET A 25 -0.62 7.20 2.49
C MET A 25 -0.92 5.87 3.17
N VAL A 26 -0.90 4.80 2.38
CA VAL A 26 -1.18 3.44 2.83
C VAL A 26 0.10 2.61 2.76
N CYS A 27 0.39 1.86 3.82
CA CYS A 27 1.49 0.90 3.87
C CYS A 27 1.19 -0.28 4.79
N ALA A 28 2.02 -1.32 4.75
CA ALA A 28 1.99 -2.40 5.72
C ALA A 28 2.80 -2.06 6.98
N VAL A 29 2.37 -2.58 8.13
CA VAL A 29 3.13 -2.61 9.39
C VAL A 29 2.95 -3.96 10.08
N ASN A 30 3.92 -4.32 10.93
CA ASN A 30 3.87 -5.52 11.77
C ASN A 30 4.23 -5.17 13.24
N PRO A 31 3.99 -6.07 14.21
CA PRO A 31 4.31 -5.82 15.63
C PRO A 31 5.77 -6.12 16.04
N GLU A 32 6.61 -6.54 15.09
CA GLU A 32 7.95 -7.08 15.32
C GLU A 32 9.05 -6.08 14.95
N ASP A 33 9.10 -5.66 13.68
CA ASP A 33 10.14 -4.82 13.10
C ASP A 33 9.62 -4.01 11.90
N ASN A 34 9.67 -2.68 12.03
CA ASN A 34 9.30 -1.71 10.98
C ASN A 34 10.48 -0.80 10.56
N GLU A 35 11.74 -1.11 10.93
CA GLU A 35 12.91 -0.26 10.68
C GLU A 35 13.16 0.01 9.19
N ARG A 36 12.98 -1.01 8.36
CA ARG A 36 13.18 -0.95 6.92
C ARG A 36 11.90 -0.65 6.14
N GLY A 37 10.79 -0.46 6.84
CA GLY A 37 9.51 -0.10 6.24
C GLY A 37 9.47 1.36 5.82
N ILE A 38 8.63 1.67 4.84
CA ILE A 38 8.43 3.05 4.34
C ILE A 38 8.06 4.03 5.47
N ILE A 39 7.25 3.58 6.43
CA ILE A 39 6.80 4.37 7.58
C ILE A 39 7.96 4.71 8.52
N GLY A 40 8.89 3.78 8.74
CA GLY A 40 10.09 4.02 9.53
C GLY A 40 11.05 5.01 8.86
N ARG A 41 11.17 4.93 7.52
CA ARG A 41 11.93 5.91 6.73
C ARG A 41 11.31 7.30 6.76
N LEU A 42 9.99 7.41 6.72
CA LEU A 42 9.28 8.68 6.84
C LEU A 42 9.48 9.32 8.21
N ALA A 43 9.34 8.54 9.28
CA ALA A 43 9.64 8.98 10.64
C ALA A 43 11.05 9.57 10.79
N GLN A 44 12.04 9.03 10.06
CA GLN A 44 13.41 9.56 10.06
C GLN A 44 13.59 10.83 9.21
N LEU A 45 12.80 10.97 8.13
CA LEU A 45 12.91 12.08 7.20
C LEU A 45 12.14 13.32 7.64
N LEU A 46 11.05 13.14 8.40
CA LEU A 46 10.18 14.24 8.83
C LEU A 46 10.66 14.79 10.18
N PRO A 47 11.28 15.98 10.22
CA PRO A 47 11.99 16.47 11.40
C PRO A 47 11.09 16.76 12.60
N THR A 48 9.81 17.05 12.36
CA THR A 48 8.83 17.34 13.41
C THR A 48 8.09 16.09 13.90
N CYS A 49 8.28 14.95 13.23
CA CYS A 49 7.48 13.76 13.46
C CYS A 49 7.74 13.19 14.85
N HIS A 50 6.67 13.09 15.65
CA HIS A 50 6.76 12.52 17.00
C HIS A 50 6.91 10.99 17.01
N TRP A 51 6.65 10.33 15.88
CA TRP A 51 6.80 8.89 15.75
C TRP A 51 8.25 8.51 15.51
N SER A 52 8.85 7.82 16.46
CA SER A 52 10.04 7.01 16.23
C SER A 52 9.68 5.62 15.70
N ILE A 53 10.63 4.93 15.07
CA ILE A 53 10.46 3.53 14.66
C ILE A 53 10.01 2.65 15.84
N ARG A 54 10.63 2.87 17.02
CA ARG A 54 10.28 2.13 18.24
C ARG A 54 8.82 2.35 18.63
N SER A 55 8.37 3.61 18.69
CA SER A 55 6.97 3.92 19.03
C SER A 55 5.97 3.42 17.98
N ILE A 56 6.35 3.37 16.70
CA ILE A 56 5.51 2.77 15.65
C ILE A 56 5.29 1.28 15.92
N THR A 57 6.38 0.55 16.15
CA THR A 57 6.31 -0.90 16.43
C THR A 57 5.61 -1.18 17.77
N ASP A 58 5.88 -0.39 18.81
CA ASP A 58 5.24 -0.53 20.12
C ASP A 58 3.73 -0.28 20.03
N TYR A 59 3.31 0.73 19.27
CA TYR A 59 1.89 0.99 19.01
C TYR A 59 1.27 -0.17 18.21
N ALA A 60 1.89 -0.61 17.11
CA ALA A 60 1.42 -1.76 16.35
C ALA A 60 1.23 -3.02 17.21
N ARG A 61 2.16 -3.28 18.13
CA ARG A 61 2.11 -4.42 19.05
C ARG A 61 0.90 -4.41 19.98
N GLN A 62 0.43 -3.24 20.42
CA GLN A 62 -0.77 -3.14 21.27
C GLN A 62 -2.03 -3.62 20.55
N PHE A 63 -2.10 -3.45 19.23
CA PHE A 63 -3.25 -3.85 18.40
C PHE A 63 -3.08 -5.24 17.75
N ALA A 64 -1.88 -5.83 17.81
CA ALA A 64 -1.58 -7.15 17.26
C ALA A 64 -2.11 -8.31 18.11
N THR A 65 -3.28 -8.13 18.72
CA THR A 65 -4.05 -9.16 19.42
C THR A 65 -5.19 -9.71 18.55
N GLN A 66 -5.49 -9.01 17.46
CA GLN A 66 -6.61 -9.34 16.58
C GLN A 66 -6.24 -10.46 15.59
N GLN A 67 -7.16 -11.40 15.37
CA GLN A 67 -7.03 -12.45 14.35
C GLN A 67 -7.30 -11.95 12.92
N ARG A 68 -7.66 -10.67 12.78
CA ARG A 68 -7.98 -10.02 11.50
C ARG A 68 -7.09 -8.81 11.31
N VAL A 69 -6.92 -8.42 10.05
CA VAL A 69 -6.25 -7.17 9.71
C VAL A 69 -6.93 -5.99 10.38
N THR A 70 -6.15 -5.00 10.78
CA THR A 70 -6.63 -3.74 11.34
C THR A 70 -5.90 -2.59 10.66
N VAL A 71 -6.55 -1.44 10.50
CA VAL A 71 -5.89 -0.23 9.97
C VAL A 71 -5.56 0.69 11.13
N LEU A 72 -4.27 0.94 11.33
CA LEU A 72 -3.75 1.87 12.31
C LEU A 72 -3.53 3.24 11.67
N ARG A 73 -3.81 4.31 12.41
CA ARG A 73 -3.54 5.68 11.98
C ARG A 73 -2.29 6.18 12.68
N TYR A 74 -1.35 6.70 11.91
CA TYR A 74 -0.19 7.44 12.40
C TYR A 74 -0.22 8.84 11.78
N ASP A 75 -0.41 9.85 12.61
CA ASP A 75 -0.28 11.25 12.19
C ASP A 75 1.21 11.62 12.22
N MET A 76 1.80 11.83 11.04
CA MET A 76 3.22 12.17 10.86
C MET A 76 3.40 13.63 10.43
N ASP A 77 2.57 14.52 10.96
CA ASP A 77 2.51 15.96 10.73
C ASP A 77 2.05 16.36 9.32
N VAL A 78 2.84 16.03 8.29
CA VAL A 78 2.54 16.43 6.89
C VAL A 78 1.68 15.40 6.16
N VAL A 79 1.63 14.17 6.67
CA VAL A 79 0.91 13.05 6.08
C VAL A 79 0.28 12.18 7.17
N GLU A 80 -0.95 11.74 6.94
CA GLU A 80 -1.55 10.66 7.73
C GLU A 80 -1.21 9.31 7.10
N VAL A 81 -0.54 8.44 7.85
CA VAL A 81 -0.30 7.06 7.42
C VAL A 81 -1.45 6.16 7.91
N LEU A 82 -2.15 5.54 6.97
CA LEU A 82 -3.13 4.48 7.18
C LEU A 82 -2.43 3.13 7.01
N ALA A 83 -1.91 2.59 8.10
CA ALA A 83 -1.07 1.41 8.09
C ALA A 83 -1.91 0.14 8.28
N ILE A 84 -1.86 -0.78 7.31
CA ILE A 84 -2.48 -2.10 7.41
C ILE A 84 -1.59 -2.97 8.31
N LEU A 85 -2.09 -3.28 9.50
CA LEU A 85 -1.47 -4.19 10.45
C LEU A 85 -1.82 -5.63 10.07
N ARG A 86 -0.78 -6.44 9.88
CA ARG A 86 -0.88 -7.89 9.68
C ARG A 86 -1.59 -8.58 10.85
N PRO A 87 -2.39 -9.63 10.63
CA PRO A 87 -3.06 -10.36 11.71
C PRO A 87 -2.08 -10.94 12.72
N ALA A 88 -2.53 -11.12 13.96
CA ALA A 88 -1.74 -11.77 14.98
C ALA A 88 -1.37 -13.20 14.57
N LYS A 89 -0.14 -13.63 14.86
CA LYS A 89 0.40 -14.98 14.59
C LYS A 89 0.57 -15.35 13.11
N GLN A 90 0.50 -14.39 12.20
CA GLN A 90 0.81 -14.63 10.78
C GLN A 90 2.16 -14.01 10.42
N ASP A 91 2.97 -14.77 9.68
CA ASP A 91 4.22 -14.42 8.98
C ASP A 91 4.08 -13.43 7.80
N HIS A 92 2.86 -13.26 7.29
CA HIS A 92 2.60 -12.65 5.99
C HIS A 92 1.21 -11.99 5.95
N LEU A 93 0.96 -11.20 4.92
CA LEU A 93 -0.38 -10.75 4.51
C LEU A 93 -0.87 -11.67 3.38
N THR A 94 -2.16 -11.98 3.36
CA THR A 94 -2.81 -12.63 2.21
C THR A 94 -3.54 -11.62 1.32
N LEU A 95 -4.03 -12.03 0.15
CA LEU A 95 -4.91 -11.19 -0.66
C LEU A 95 -6.25 -10.88 0.03
N ASP A 96 -6.78 -11.81 0.84
CA ASP A 96 -7.97 -11.56 1.67
C ASP A 96 -7.71 -10.47 2.70
N ASN A 97 -6.55 -10.56 3.37
CA ASN A 97 -6.09 -9.53 4.30
C ASN A 97 -5.94 -8.17 3.62
N LEU A 98 -5.35 -8.14 2.43
CA LEU A 98 -5.19 -6.93 1.64
C LEU A 98 -6.55 -6.34 1.25
N SER A 99 -7.48 -7.16 0.77
CA SER A 99 -8.85 -6.76 0.42
C SER A 99 -9.56 -6.11 1.60
N HIS A 100 -9.60 -6.79 2.75
CA HIS A 100 -10.22 -6.26 3.97
C HIS A 100 -9.53 -4.99 4.48
N GLY A 101 -8.20 -4.93 4.43
CA GLY A 101 -7.43 -3.74 4.77
C GLY A 101 -7.81 -2.54 3.91
N PHE A 102 -7.85 -2.72 2.58
CA PHE A 102 -8.21 -1.65 1.66
C PHE A 102 -9.70 -1.27 1.70
N GLN A 103 -10.59 -2.18 2.06
CA GLN A 103 -12.00 -1.85 2.32
C GLN A 103 -12.10 -0.85 3.48
N MET A 104 -11.46 -1.15 4.62
CA MET A 104 -11.41 -0.25 5.77
C MET A 104 -10.73 1.08 5.43
N VAL A 105 -9.56 1.06 4.78
CA VAL A 105 -8.87 2.28 4.32
C VAL A 105 -9.79 3.13 3.46
N SER A 106 -10.50 2.52 2.51
CA SER A 106 -11.38 3.24 1.60
C SER A 106 -12.59 3.83 2.32
N GLU A 107 -13.13 3.16 3.34
CA GLU A 107 -14.16 3.72 4.22
C GLU A 107 -13.65 4.90 5.03
N MET A 108 -12.45 4.79 5.61
CA MET A 108 -11.82 5.86 6.38
C MET A 108 -11.59 7.11 5.52
N ILE A 109 -11.07 6.94 4.30
CA ILE A 109 -10.88 8.04 3.35
C ILE A 109 -12.21 8.66 2.95
N ARG A 110 -13.25 7.84 2.67
CA ARG A 110 -14.58 8.34 2.29
C ARG A 110 -15.26 9.18 3.37
N ARG A 111 -14.99 8.89 4.65
CA ARG A 111 -15.53 9.62 5.79
C ARG A 111 -14.85 10.97 6.03
N LYS A 112 -13.71 11.25 5.39
CA LYS A 112 -13.05 12.56 5.48
C LYS A 112 -13.86 13.63 4.76
N THR A 113 -14.00 14.79 5.39
CA THR A 113 -14.71 15.95 4.84
C THR A 113 -14.05 16.48 3.57
N GLU A 114 -12.72 16.46 3.50
CA GLU A 114 -11.95 16.90 2.33
C GLU A 114 -11.41 15.72 1.54
N ARG A 115 -11.70 15.69 0.23
CA ARG A 115 -11.14 14.71 -0.69
C ARG A 115 -9.74 15.14 -1.10
N ARG A 116 -8.74 14.73 -0.33
CA ARG A 116 -7.32 14.97 -0.63
C ARG A 116 -6.67 13.76 -1.30
N PRO A 117 -5.58 13.94 -2.06
CA PRO A 117 -4.87 12.84 -2.69
C PRO A 117 -4.36 11.83 -1.67
N THR A 118 -4.52 10.54 -2.00
CA THR A 118 -4.01 9.41 -1.21
C THR A 118 -3.07 8.56 -2.06
N ALA A 119 -1.93 8.19 -1.49
CA ALA A 119 -0.99 7.25 -2.08
C ALA A 119 -1.04 5.88 -1.39
N SER A 120 -0.58 4.84 -2.06
CA SER A 120 -0.27 3.54 -1.49
C SER A 120 1.08 3.06 -1.99
N VAL A 121 1.85 2.43 -1.11
CA VAL A 121 3.02 1.65 -1.52
C VAL A 121 2.60 0.34 -2.17
N SER A 122 3.53 -0.30 -2.88
CA SER A 122 3.41 -1.69 -3.24
C SER A 122 3.63 -2.57 -2.01
N PHE A 123 2.84 -3.63 -1.92
CA PHE A 123 2.96 -4.66 -0.88
C PHE A 123 3.85 -5.83 -1.33
N LEU A 124 4.35 -5.79 -2.58
CA LEU A 124 5.20 -6.81 -3.19
C LEU A 124 6.69 -6.56 -2.91
N GLY A 125 7.47 -7.63 -2.86
CA GLY A 125 8.91 -7.60 -2.54
C GLY A 125 9.20 -7.21 -1.09
N SER A 126 8.19 -7.24 -0.23
CA SER A 126 8.30 -6.83 1.17
C SER A 126 8.87 -7.95 2.03
N ALA A 127 10.10 -7.77 2.53
CA ALA A 127 10.75 -8.77 3.38
C ALA A 127 10.14 -8.92 4.78
N ARG A 128 9.49 -7.86 5.31
CA ARG A 128 8.94 -7.81 6.68
C ARG A 128 7.42 -7.93 6.74
N ASN A 129 6.75 -7.76 5.62
CA ASN A 129 5.34 -8.03 5.45
C ASN A 129 5.14 -8.68 4.07
N PRO A 130 5.62 -9.92 3.86
CA PRO A 130 5.42 -10.60 2.58
C PRO A 130 3.93 -10.66 2.25
N LEU A 131 3.59 -10.41 1.00
CA LEU A 131 2.24 -10.61 0.50
C LEU A 131 2.20 -11.94 -0.26
N VAL A 132 1.24 -12.79 0.08
CA VAL A 132 1.02 -14.08 -0.58
C VAL A 132 -0.43 -14.18 -1.06
N GLU A 133 -0.68 -14.99 -2.10
CA GLU A 133 -2.03 -15.21 -2.62
C GLU A 133 -2.96 -15.81 -1.56
N SER A 134 -2.48 -16.85 -0.89
CA SER A 134 -3.14 -17.57 0.20
C SER A 134 -2.10 -18.05 1.20
N GLU A 135 -2.52 -18.60 2.33
CA GLU A 135 -1.60 -19.21 3.30
C GLU A 135 -0.73 -20.29 2.62
N GLY A 136 0.60 -20.12 2.69
CA GLY A 136 1.57 -20.98 2.01
C GLY A 136 1.67 -20.80 0.48
N GLY A 137 0.93 -19.86 -0.09
CA GLY A 137 0.92 -19.55 -1.53
C GLY A 137 2.09 -18.66 -1.99
N PRO A 138 2.24 -18.49 -3.31
CA PRO A 138 3.28 -17.61 -3.87
C PRO A 138 2.95 -16.12 -3.65
N GLU A 139 3.93 -15.25 -3.91
CA GLU A 139 3.69 -13.82 -4.02
C GLU A 139 2.83 -13.51 -5.26
N PRO A 140 1.73 -12.73 -5.13
CA PRO A 140 0.83 -12.45 -6.24
C PRO A 140 1.46 -11.54 -7.30
N SER A 141 0.88 -11.56 -8.50
CA SER A 141 1.22 -10.59 -9.55
C SER A 141 0.79 -9.16 -9.17
N TYR A 142 1.46 -8.16 -9.76
CA TYR A 142 1.10 -6.75 -9.54
C TYR A 142 -0.33 -6.41 -9.96
N GLU A 143 -0.80 -7.01 -11.06
CA GLU A 143 -2.19 -6.86 -11.50
C GLU A 143 -3.19 -7.42 -10.50
N THR A 144 -2.90 -8.58 -9.90
CA THR A 144 -3.74 -9.14 -8.85
C THR A 144 -3.81 -8.20 -7.65
N VAL A 145 -2.69 -7.60 -7.23
CA VAL A 145 -2.67 -6.58 -6.17
C VAL A 145 -3.51 -5.35 -6.53
N LEU A 146 -3.34 -4.80 -7.73
CA LEU A 146 -4.11 -3.65 -8.21
C LEU A 146 -5.61 -3.94 -8.29
N ARG A 147 -5.98 -5.14 -8.77
CA ARG A 147 -7.36 -5.63 -8.79
C ARG A 147 -7.95 -5.68 -7.40
N THR A 148 -7.27 -6.32 -6.45
CA THR A 148 -7.71 -6.42 -5.06
C THR A 148 -7.93 -5.05 -4.43
N MET A 149 -7.00 -4.10 -4.63
CA MET A 149 -7.16 -2.72 -4.13
C MET A 149 -8.36 -2.01 -4.76
N HIS A 150 -8.53 -2.13 -6.07
CA HIS A 150 -9.60 -1.49 -6.83
C HIS A 150 -10.98 -2.03 -6.44
N GLU A 151 -11.13 -3.35 -6.33
CA GLU A 151 -12.35 -4.04 -5.91
C GLU A 151 -12.71 -3.73 -4.45
N ALA A 152 -11.71 -3.58 -3.58
CA ALA A 152 -11.88 -3.07 -2.22
C ALA A 152 -12.33 -1.59 -2.16
N GLY A 153 -12.40 -0.92 -3.31
CA GLY A 153 -12.93 0.43 -3.47
C GLY A 153 -11.90 1.54 -3.29
N PHE A 154 -10.61 1.21 -3.28
CA PHE A 154 -9.53 2.19 -3.19
C PHE A 154 -9.44 3.02 -4.47
N ALA A 155 -9.15 4.30 -4.31
CA ALA A 155 -8.90 5.22 -5.40
C ALA A 155 -7.79 6.18 -4.97
N GLY A 156 -6.71 6.21 -5.75
CA GLY A 156 -5.51 6.95 -5.40
C GLY A 156 -4.32 6.53 -6.27
N ASP A 157 -3.15 6.92 -5.81
CA ASP A 157 -1.89 6.68 -6.50
C ASP A 157 -1.22 5.45 -5.90
N VAL A 158 -0.73 4.54 -6.73
CA VAL A 158 -0.07 3.32 -6.30
C VAL A 158 1.35 3.35 -6.82
N TYR A 159 2.31 3.31 -5.90
CA TYR A 159 3.73 3.24 -6.22
C TYR A 159 4.13 1.77 -6.37
N PRO A 160 4.64 1.35 -7.55
CA PRO A 160 5.15 0.01 -7.76
C PRO A 160 6.29 -0.35 -6.81
N ALA A 161 6.60 -1.65 -6.70
CA ALA A 161 7.78 -2.07 -5.94
C ALA A 161 9.05 -1.62 -6.69
N PRO A 162 10.14 -1.25 -6.00
CA PRO A 162 11.33 -0.69 -6.64
C PRO A 162 11.91 -1.56 -7.78
N TRP A 163 11.95 -2.88 -7.58
CA TRP A 163 12.45 -3.84 -8.58
C TRP A 163 11.61 -3.87 -9.88
N MET A 164 10.36 -3.41 -9.83
CA MET A 164 9.50 -3.36 -11.02
C MET A 164 9.90 -2.27 -12.01
N TRP A 165 10.66 -1.27 -11.58
CA TRP A 165 11.17 -0.22 -12.47
C TRP A 165 12.27 -0.74 -13.39
N GLU A 166 12.93 -1.82 -13.02
CA GLU A 166 14.05 -2.41 -13.77
C GLU A 166 13.58 -3.44 -14.81
N MET A 167 12.29 -3.81 -14.80
CA MET A 167 11.70 -4.71 -15.80
C MET A 167 11.37 -3.94 -17.10
N GLY A 168 12.42 -3.68 -17.90
CA GLY A 168 12.40 -2.81 -19.08
C GLY A 168 11.50 -3.23 -20.26
N ASP A 169 10.96 -4.45 -20.27
CA ASP A 169 10.27 -5.01 -21.44
C ASP A 169 8.73 -5.05 -21.34
N THR A 170 8.14 -4.56 -20.24
CA THR A 170 6.67 -4.59 -20.07
C THR A 170 6.03 -3.26 -20.41
N ALA A 171 4.97 -3.26 -21.23
CA ALA A 171 4.15 -2.07 -21.47
C ALA A 171 3.64 -1.49 -20.13
N LEU A 172 4.20 -0.36 -19.71
CA LEU A 172 3.86 0.29 -18.44
C LEU A 172 2.55 1.05 -18.59
N PHE A 173 1.47 0.45 -18.11
CA PHE A 173 0.18 1.15 -18.02
C PHE A 173 0.19 2.12 -16.85
N ALA A 174 -0.29 3.35 -17.09
CA ALA A 174 -0.35 4.38 -16.05
C ALA A 174 -1.59 4.27 -15.14
N ARG A 175 -2.53 3.36 -15.41
CA ARG A 175 -3.82 3.28 -14.72
C ARG A 175 -4.38 1.87 -14.65
N TYR A 176 -5.14 1.60 -13.59
CA TYR A 176 -5.97 0.40 -13.43
C TYR A 176 -7.45 0.79 -13.19
N PRO A 177 -8.45 0.06 -13.74
CA PRO A 177 -8.35 -1.10 -14.62
C PRO A 177 -7.63 -0.80 -15.94
N PHE A 178 -6.91 -1.79 -16.47
CA PHE A 178 -6.23 -1.66 -17.75
C PHE A 178 -7.24 -1.50 -18.90
N PRO A 179 -6.85 -0.82 -20.00
CA PRO A 179 -7.74 -0.66 -21.16
C PRO A 179 -8.03 -2.02 -21.81
N ALA A 180 -9.24 -2.18 -22.37
CA ALA A 180 -9.64 -3.41 -23.06
C ALA A 180 -8.73 -3.79 -24.25
N SER A 181 -7.95 -2.85 -24.78
CA SER A 181 -6.92 -3.12 -25.78
C SER A 181 -5.82 -4.06 -25.26
N LEU A 182 -5.56 -4.10 -23.95
CA LEU A 182 -4.58 -5.01 -23.36
C LEU A 182 -5.04 -6.47 -23.49
N GLU A 183 -6.31 -6.76 -23.25
CA GLU A 183 -6.86 -8.12 -23.44
C GLU A 183 -6.70 -8.56 -24.90
N LYS A 184 -6.98 -7.67 -25.87
CA LYS A 184 -6.74 -7.94 -27.29
C LYS A 184 -5.26 -8.18 -27.63
N MET A 185 -4.33 -7.54 -26.92
CA MET A 185 -2.89 -7.79 -27.08
C MET A 185 -2.49 -9.14 -26.47
N ARG A 186 -3.07 -9.52 -25.32
CA ARG A 186 -2.84 -10.81 -24.64
C ARG A 186 -3.35 -11.99 -25.47
N GLU A 187 -4.45 -11.80 -26.19
CA GLU A 187 -5.02 -12.78 -27.11
C GLU A 187 -4.20 -12.96 -28.40
N GLY A 188 -3.07 -12.25 -28.55
CA GLY A 188 -2.16 -12.38 -29.69
C GLY A 188 -2.62 -11.59 -30.91
N GLY A 189 -2.89 -10.29 -30.75
CA GLY A 189 -3.37 -9.41 -31.82
C GLY A 189 -2.53 -9.51 -33.10
N TYR A 190 -3.12 -10.17 -34.11
CA TYR A 190 -2.79 -10.34 -35.54
C TYR A 190 -1.33 -10.22 -35.99
#